data_AF-A0A1L9Q2W1-F1
#
_entry.id   AF-A0A1L9Q2W1-F1
#
_cell.length_a   1.000
_cell.length_b   1.000
_cell.length_c   1.000
_cell.angle_alpha   90.00
_cell.angle_beta   90.00
_cell.angle_gamma   90.00
#
_symmetry.space_group_name_H-M   'P 1'
#
loop_
_entity.id
_entity.type
_entity.pdbx_description
1 polymer ?
#
loop_
_entity_poly.entity_id
_entity_poly.type
_entity_poly.pdbx_seq_one_letter_code
_entity_poly.pdbx_strand_id
1 'polypeptide(L)'
;MAGQYSRLLDLAKVHYGHILVFLYHNGFEYDGLMKQVQCRVFSMNFNPDGLRLGNKVLRQRLRGPTLASWYPRKVVSFRDLRTTCSSLGLTAFDEVEDDREEAIQIAKLRGKGRPKKKRTAAESRSAKKKK
;
A
#
# COMPACT_ATOMS: atom_id res chain seq x y z
N MET A 1 47.40 -63.74 -22.22
CA MET A 1 47.68 -62.72 -21.18
C MET A 1 46.90 -61.40 -21.35
N ALA A 2 46.06 -61.20 -22.39
CA ALA A 2 45.39 -59.91 -22.63
C ALA A 2 44.00 -59.73 -21.96
N GLY A 3 43.35 -60.81 -21.52
CA GLY A 3 41.95 -60.78 -21.02
C GLY A 3 41.77 -60.43 -19.54
N GLN A 4 42.83 -60.39 -18.74
CA GLN A 4 42.75 -60.03 -17.31
C GLN A 4 42.78 -58.52 -17.09
N TYR A 5 43.44 -57.75 -17.96
CA TYR A 5 43.55 -56.29 -17.85
C TYR A 5 42.28 -55.55 -18.30
N SER A 6 41.50 -56.09 -19.24
CA SER A 6 40.22 -55.49 -19.66
C SER A 6 39.18 -55.52 -18.55
N ARG A 7 39.03 -56.67 -17.85
CA ARG A 7 38.08 -56.81 -16.74
C ARG A 7 38.41 -55.91 -15.55
N LEU A 8 39.69 -55.67 -15.26
CA LEU A 8 40.11 -54.73 -14.23
C LEU A 8 39.79 -53.27 -14.59
N LEU A 9 39.97 -52.90 -15.87
CA LEU A 9 39.61 -51.57 -16.36
C LEU A 9 38.09 -51.35 -16.39
N ASP A 10 37.32 -52.38 -16.70
CA ASP A 10 35.84 -52.33 -16.67
C ASP A 10 35.31 -52.23 -15.23
N LEU A 11 35.89 -53.01 -14.29
CA LEU A 11 35.55 -52.92 -12.86
C LEU A 11 35.90 -51.55 -12.28
N ALA A 12 37.08 -51.01 -12.65
CA ALA A 12 37.50 -49.66 -12.27
C ALA A 12 36.55 -48.60 -12.84
N LYS A 13 36.17 -48.68 -14.14
CA LYS A 13 35.20 -47.74 -14.74
C LYS A 13 33.83 -47.77 -14.06
N VAL A 14 33.34 -48.95 -13.69
CA VAL A 14 32.08 -49.09 -12.94
C VAL A 14 32.22 -48.51 -11.51
N HIS A 15 33.31 -48.78 -10.81
CA HIS A 15 33.55 -48.25 -9.46
C HIS A 15 33.74 -46.72 -9.45
N TYR A 16 34.57 -46.18 -10.35
CA TYR A 16 34.79 -44.73 -10.47
C TYR A 16 33.52 -44.02 -10.94
N GLY A 17 32.74 -44.61 -11.84
CA GLY A 17 31.44 -44.08 -12.25
C GLY A 17 30.43 -44.03 -11.10
N HIS A 18 30.36 -45.09 -10.29
CA HIS A 18 29.44 -45.16 -9.14
C HIS A 18 29.86 -44.20 -8.01
N ILE A 19 31.16 -44.04 -7.75
CA ILE A 19 31.70 -43.07 -6.79
C ILE A 19 31.43 -41.63 -7.26
N LEU A 20 31.57 -41.35 -8.56
CA LEU A 20 31.26 -40.02 -9.12
C LEU A 20 29.77 -39.71 -8.98
N VAL A 21 28.89 -40.67 -9.34
CA VAL A 21 27.43 -40.52 -9.19
C VAL A 21 27.04 -40.35 -7.72
N PHE A 22 27.70 -41.07 -6.80
CA PHE A 22 27.47 -40.91 -5.36
C PHE A 22 27.89 -39.52 -4.88
N LEU A 23 29.06 -39.01 -5.26
CA LEU A 23 29.52 -37.65 -4.91
C LEU A 23 28.61 -36.55 -5.48
N TYR A 24 28.12 -36.70 -6.73
CA TYR A 24 27.17 -35.78 -7.34
C TYR A 24 25.79 -35.80 -6.65
N HIS A 25 25.30 -36.97 -6.22
CA HIS A 25 24.06 -37.08 -5.45
C HIS A 25 24.18 -36.46 -4.06
N ASN A 26 25.31 -36.64 -3.37
CA ASN A 26 25.58 -36.04 -2.07
C ASN A 26 25.72 -34.50 -2.16
N GLY A 27 26.22 -33.95 -3.29
CA GLY A 27 26.34 -32.50 -3.50
C GLY A 27 25.01 -31.73 -3.43
N PHE A 28 23.91 -32.32 -3.92
CA PHE A 28 22.58 -31.68 -3.89
C PHE A 28 22.00 -31.60 -2.47
N GLU A 29 22.38 -32.54 -1.59
CA GLU A 29 21.92 -32.60 -0.21
C GLU A 29 22.61 -31.54 0.67
N TYR A 30 23.91 -31.30 0.45
CA TYR A 30 24.67 -30.26 1.16
C TYR A 30 24.19 -28.84 0.82
N ASP A 31 23.80 -28.57 -0.42
CA ASP A 31 23.26 -27.26 -0.82
C ASP A 31 21.97 -26.91 -0.09
N GLY A 32 21.12 -27.91 0.18
CA GLY A 32 19.90 -27.74 0.98
C GLY A 32 20.21 -27.39 2.43
N LEU A 33 21.17 -28.10 3.03
CA LEU A 33 21.61 -27.87 4.42
C LEU A 33 22.25 -26.49 4.59
N MET A 34 23.10 -26.07 3.65
CA MET A 34 23.73 -24.75 3.68
C MET A 34 22.68 -23.62 3.59
N LYS A 35 21.66 -23.79 2.74
CA LYS A 35 20.53 -22.84 2.66
C LYS A 35 19.70 -22.83 3.94
N GLN A 36 19.50 -23.98 4.59
CA GLN A 36 18.79 -24.06 5.87
C GLN A 36 19.52 -23.29 6.98
N VAL A 37 20.85 -23.48 7.10
CA VAL A 37 21.69 -22.77 8.07
C VAL A 37 21.67 -21.27 7.78
N GLN A 38 21.83 -20.86 6.52
CA GLN A 38 21.75 -19.46 6.12
C GLN A 38 20.40 -18.83 6.50
N CYS A 39 19.28 -19.50 6.18
CA CYS A 39 17.96 -19.02 6.56
C CYS A 39 17.81 -18.89 8.09
N ARG A 40 18.37 -19.82 8.86
CA ARG A 40 18.38 -19.74 10.34
C ARG A 40 19.20 -18.56 10.85
N VAL A 41 20.38 -18.30 10.29
CA VAL A 41 21.24 -17.16 10.66
C VAL A 41 20.54 -15.82 10.36
N PHE A 42 19.89 -15.69 9.21
CA PHE A 42 19.25 -14.44 8.78
C PHE A 42 17.75 -14.35 9.11
N SER A 43 17.22 -15.27 9.93
CA SER A 43 15.79 -15.33 10.27
C SER A 43 14.87 -15.31 9.03
N MET A 44 15.30 -15.95 7.95
CA MET A 44 14.52 -16.11 6.72
C MET A 44 13.75 -17.43 6.74
N ASN A 45 12.64 -17.47 6.00
CA ASN A 45 11.84 -18.69 5.88
C ASN A 45 12.46 -19.66 4.85
N PHE A 46 12.67 -20.91 5.25
CA PHE A 46 13.19 -21.99 4.40
C PHE A 46 12.03 -22.86 3.87
N ASN A 47 11.85 -22.92 2.55
CA ASN A 47 10.73 -23.63 1.88
C ASN A 47 11.25 -24.55 0.76
N PRO A 48 11.78 -25.75 1.10
CA PRO A 48 12.36 -26.66 0.12
C PRO A 48 11.31 -27.26 -0.83
N ASP A 49 10.08 -27.50 -0.35
CA ASP A 49 8.99 -28.11 -1.12
C ASP A 49 8.25 -27.12 -2.03
N GLY A 50 8.62 -25.83 -2.00
CA GLY A 50 8.02 -24.81 -2.86
C GLY A 50 6.54 -24.54 -2.59
N LEU A 51 6.05 -24.80 -1.37
CA LEU A 51 4.64 -24.64 -1.00
C LEU A 51 4.20 -23.16 -1.04
N ARG A 52 2.92 -22.92 -1.36
CA ARG A 52 2.33 -21.57 -1.44
C ARG A 52 1.88 -21.07 -0.06
N LEU A 53 2.83 -20.61 0.76
CA LEU A 53 2.60 -20.16 2.13
C LEU A 53 2.09 -18.71 2.28
N GLY A 54 1.81 -18.00 1.18
CA GLY A 54 1.30 -16.62 1.24
C GLY A 54 2.33 -15.55 1.64
N ASN A 55 3.61 -15.90 1.83
CA ASN A 55 4.69 -14.97 2.19
C ASN A 55 4.83 -13.75 1.25
N LYS A 56 4.34 -13.84 0.01
CA LYS A 56 4.31 -12.71 -0.94
C LYS A 56 3.48 -11.55 -0.40
N VAL A 57 2.33 -11.82 0.22
CA VAL A 57 1.43 -10.78 0.74
C VAL A 57 2.07 -10.09 1.95
N LEU A 58 2.71 -10.85 2.84
CA LEU A 58 3.35 -10.29 4.03
C LEU A 58 4.60 -9.46 3.71
N ARG A 59 5.33 -9.80 2.64
CA ARG A 59 6.51 -9.03 2.18
C ARG A 59 6.15 -7.78 1.40
N GLN A 60 4.91 -7.64 0.94
CA GLN A 60 4.48 -6.44 0.25
C GLN A 60 4.51 -5.26 1.22
N ARG A 61 5.23 -4.19 0.83
CA ARG A 61 5.24 -2.95 1.60
C ARG A 61 3.85 -2.31 1.55
N LEU A 62 3.32 -1.93 2.70
CA LEU A 62 2.03 -1.24 2.80
C LEU A 62 2.08 0.12 2.10
N ARG A 63 1.07 0.42 1.28
CA ARG A 63 0.93 1.70 0.55
C ARG A 63 0.01 2.71 1.25
N GLY A 64 -0.55 2.33 2.41
CA GLY A 64 -1.48 3.13 3.21
C GLY A 64 -1.07 4.58 3.42
N PRO A 65 0.15 4.89 3.92
CA PRO A 65 0.53 6.27 4.21
C PRO A 65 0.56 7.15 2.94
N THR A 66 1.08 6.61 1.83
CA THR A 66 1.12 7.32 0.54
C THR A 66 -0.27 7.64 0.01
N LEU A 67 -1.22 6.72 0.17
CA LEU A 67 -2.60 6.92 -0.27
C LEU A 67 -3.35 7.90 0.64
N ALA A 68 -3.14 7.82 1.95
CA ALA A 68 -3.76 8.72 2.92
C ALA A 68 -3.31 10.19 2.72
N SER A 69 -2.08 10.40 2.27
CA SER A 69 -1.52 11.73 1.99
C SER A 69 -1.79 12.24 0.57
N TRP A 70 -2.70 11.61 -0.19
CA TRP A 70 -2.96 12.00 -1.58
C TRP A 70 -3.40 13.46 -1.72
N TYR A 71 -4.33 13.89 -0.86
CA TYR A 71 -4.70 15.28 -0.76
C TYR A 71 -3.88 15.98 0.33
N PRO A 72 -3.33 17.17 0.07
CA PRO A 72 -2.69 17.98 1.09
C PRO A 72 -3.64 18.22 2.26
N ARG A 73 -3.14 18.04 3.49
CA ARG A 73 -3.91 18.40 4.68
C ARG A 73 -4.11 19.92 4.71
N LYS A 74 -5.30 20.38 5.09
CA LYS A 74 -5.54 21.80 5.38
C LYS A 74 -4.77 22.15 6.65
N VAL A 75 -3.67 22.90 6.51
CA VAL A 75 -2.75 23.23 7.60
C VAL A 75 -3.12 24.52 8.31
N VAL A 76 -3.54 25.54 7.57
CA VAL A 76 -3.90 26.86 8.08
C VAL A 76 -5.15 27.31 7.34
N SER A 77 -6.16 27.73 8.09
CA SER A 77 -7.35 28.37 7.56
C SER A 77 -7.28 29.89 7.74
N PHE A 78 -8.09 30.64 6.99
CA PHE A 78 -8.21 32.09 7.17
C PHE A 78 -8.67 32.46 8.59
N ARG A 79 -9.43 31.56 9.25
CA ARG A 79 -9.84 31.74 10.64
C ARG A 79 -8.66 31.75 11.60
N ASP A 80 -7.69 30.87 11.40
CA ASP A 80 -6.47 30.80 12.22
C ASP A 80 -5.63 32.07 12.03
N LEU A 81 -5.57 32.58 10.80
CA LEU A 81 -4.95 33.86 10.48
C LEU A 81 -5.65 35.01 11.23
N ARG A 82 -6.98 35.08 11.18
CA ARG A 82 -7.76 36.13 11.87
C ARG A 82 -7.53 36.12 13.37
N THR A 83 -7.47 34.94 14.00
CA THR A 83 -7.13 34.81 15.44
C THR A 83 -5.72 35.34 15.73
N THR A 84 -4.74 35.01 14.89
CA THR A 84 -3.35 35.45 15.05
C THR A 84 -3.18 36.96 14.82
N CYS A 85 -3.89 37.54 13.85
CA CYS A 85 -3.89 38.98 13.63
C CYS A 85 -4.59 39.73 14.77
N SER A 86 -5.69 39.19 15.29
CA SER A 86 -6.43 39.83 16.38
C SER A 86 -5.62 39.94 17.67
N SER A 87 -4.74 38.99 17.99
CA SER A 87 -3.85 39.10 19.15
C SER A 87 -2.80 40.19 18.99
N LEU A 88 -2.47 40.56 17.75
CA LEU A 88 -1.58 41.66 17.40
C LEU A 88 -2.31 43.01 17.27
N GLY A 89 -3.62 43.05 17.54
CA GLY A 89 -4.45 44.24 17.35
C GLY A 89 -4.75 44.58 15.89
N LEU A 90 -4.50 43.64 14.97
CA LEU A 90 -4.73 43.80 13.54
C LEU A 90 -6.06 43.16 13.12
N THR A 91 -6.71 43.75 12.12
CA THR A 91 -7.92 43.19 11.50
C THR A 91 -7.58 42.56 10.16
N ALA A 92 -8.14 41.38 9.88
CA ALA A 92 -7.94 40.65 8.63
C ALA A 92 -9.28 40.42 7.93
N PHE A 93 -9.36 40.79 6.64
CA PHE A 93 -10.56 40.69 5.78
C PHE A 93 -10.41 39.56 4.76
N ASP A 94 -11.48 38.80 4.53
CA ASP A 94 -11.52 37.69 3.56
C ASP A 94 -12.35 38.15 2.36
N GLU A 95 -11.68 38.72 1.37
CA GLU A 95 -12.35 39.33 0.20
C GLU A 95 -13.30 38.35 -0.51
N VAL A 96 -12.93 37.07 -0.60
CA VAL A 96 -13.74 36.05 -1.29
C VAL A 96 -15.03 35.77 -0.53
N GLU A 97 -14.96 35.76 0.80
CA GLU A 97 -16.13 35.55 1.64
C GLU A 97 -17.01 36.80 1.68
N ASP A 98 -16.40 37.99 1.73
CA ASP A 98 -17.12 39.28 1.71
C ASP A 98 -17.90 39.43 0.37
N ASP A 99 -17.26 39.16 -0.77
CA ASP A 99 -17.92 39.14 -2.09
C ASP A 99 -19.10 38.16 -2.13
N ARG A 100 -18.93 36.97 -1.52
CA ARG A 100 -19.97 35.95 -1.43
C ARG A 100 -21.15 36.44 -0.61
N GLU A 101 -20.90 37.17 0.47
CA GLU A 101 -21.93 37.77 1.32
C GLU A 101 -22.68 38.90 0.61
N GLU A 102 -21.97 39.80 -0.06
CA GLU A 102 -22.56 40.87 -0.87
C GLU A 102 -23.46 40.31 -1.97
N ALA A 103 -22.98 39.30 -2.72
CA ALA A 103 -23.76 38.64 -3.76
C ALA A 103 -25.07 38.05 -3.20
N ILE A 104 -25.04 37.50 -1.98
CA ILE A 104 -26.23 36.99 -1.29
C ILE A 104 -27.17 38.11 -0.90
N GLN A 105 -26.66 39.23 -0.39
CA GLN A 105 -27.47 40.39 -0.03
C GLN A 105 -28.18 40.96 -1.26
N ILE A 106 -27.46 41.14 -2.37
CA ILE A 106 -28.02 41.59 -3.65
C ILE A 106 -29.11 40.63 -4.15
N ALA A 107 -28.87 39.31 -4.07
CA ALA A 107 -29.85 38.32 -4.48
C ALA A 107 -31.13 38.38 -3.62
N LYS A 108 -30.99 38.56 -2.29
CA LYS A 108 -32.12 38.74 -1.37
C LYS A 108 -32.92 40.00 -1.68
N LEU A 109 -32.26 41.13 -1.93
CA LEU A 109 -32.89 42.40 -2.31
C LEU A 109 -33.72 42.27 -3.58
N ARG A 110 -33.26 41.46 -4.54
CA ARG A 110 -33.97 41.18 -5.80
C ARG A 110 -35.07 40.12 -5.67
N GLY A 111 -35.36 39.63 -4.46
CA GLY A 111 -36.29 38.52 -4.23
C GLY A 111 -35.82 37.16 -4.79
N LYS A 112 -34.55 37.07 -5.25
CA LYS A 112 -33.89 35.86 -5.75
C LYS A 112 -33.05 35.18 -4.66
N GLY A 113 -33.31 35.51 -3.40
CA GLY A 113 -32.65 34.91 -2.26
C GLY A 113 -32.92 33.40 -2.19
N ARG A 114 -31.98 32.66 -1.58
CA ARG A 114 -32.15 31.22 -1.37
C ARG A 114 -33.44 30.94 -0.59
N PRO A 115 -34.33 30.07 -1.09
CA PRO A 115 -35.55 29.72 -0.37
C PRO A 115 -35.23 29.00 0.94
N LYS A 116 -36.15 29.08 1.91
CA LYS A 116 -36.02 28.39 3.20
C LYS A 116 -35.91 26.88 2.97
N LYS A 117 -34.81 26.28 3.44
CA LYS A 117 -34.63 24.82 3.42
C LYS A 117 -35.71 24.19 4.29
N LYS A 118 -36.54 23.34 3.68
CA LYS A 118 -37.55 22.54 4.40
C LYS A 118 -36.84 21.53 5.29
N ARG A 119 -37.18 21.50 6.58
CA ARG A 119 -36.50 20.62 7.56
C ARG A 119 -37.37 19.43 7.96
N THR A 120 -38.67 19.50 7.72
CA THR A 120 -39.63 18.45 8.10
C THR A 120 -40.39 17.90 6.89
N ALA A 121 -40.87 16.65 7.00
CA ALA A 121 -41.64 15.99 5.95
C ALA A 121 -42.98 16.71 5.66
N ALA A 122 -43.62 17.31 6.67
CA ALA A 122 -44.85 18.08 6.52
C ALA A 122 -44.65 19.31 5.62
N GLU A 123 -43.54 20.05 5.79
CA GLU A 123 -43.19 21.20 4.95
C GLU A 123 -42.92 20.80 3.49
N SER A 124 -42.40 19.59 3.24
CA SER A 124 -42.04 19.10 1.89
C SER A 124 -43.25 18.90 0.96
N ARG A 125 -44.42 18.54 1.51
CA ARG A 125 -45.61 18.13 0.74
C ARG A 125 -46.38 19.30 0.08
N SER A 126 -46.13 20.55 0.49
CA SER A 126 -46.89 21.71 -0.02
C SER A 126 -46.58 22.12 -1.47
N ALA A 127 -45.55 21.55 -2.11
CA ALA A 127 -45.14 21.92 -3.46
C ALA A 127 -45.80 21.07 -4.57
N LYS A 128 -46.57 20.02 -4.25
CA LYS A 128 -47.13 19.07 -5.23
C LYS A 128 -48.47 19.50 -5.84
N LYS A 129 -48.89 20.76 -5.69
CA LYS A 129 -50.16 21.24 -6.26
C LYS A 129 -49.99 22.59 -6.95
N LYS A 130 -49.48 22.55 -8.17
CA LYS A 130 -49.84 23.52 -9.21
C LYS A 130 -50.29 22.73 -10.44
N LYS A 131 -51.42 23.19 -10.97
CA LYS A 131 -52.31 22.60 -11.98
C LYS A 131 -51.59 22.23 -13.27
#